data_AF-A0A074TEC9-F1
#
_entry.id   AF-A0A074TEC9-F1
#
_cell.length_a   1.000
_cell.length_b   1.000
_cell.length_c   1.000
_cell.angle_alpha   90.00
_cell.angle_beta   90.00
_cell.angle_gamma   90.00
#
_symmetry.space_group_name_H-M   'P 1'
#
loop_
_entity.id
_entity.type
_entity.pdbx_description
1 polymer ?
#
loop_
_entity_poly.entity_id
_entity_poly.type
_entity_poly.pdbx_seq_one_letter_code
_entity_poly.pdbx_strand_id
1 'polypeptide(L)'
;MNQKKQTPGALAGATEGKYESVQLPKKNSASAPTRQQKWRRENPKRYAAHLAVQTALRLGILEKKSCEVCGKTKVDAHHRDYDRPYAVTWLCRAHHVALHRSEAGCE
;
A
#
# COMPACT_ATOMS: atom_id res chain seq x y z
N MET A 1 13.29 1.45 -33.79
CA MET A 1 12.14 2.30 -33.41
C MET A 1 12.38 2.84 -32.01
N ASN A 2 12.78 4.11 -31.89
CA ASN A 2 13.17 4.71 -30.61
C ASN A 2 12.62 6.14 -30.59
N GLN A 3 11.48 6.35 -29.94
CA GLN A 3 10.87 7.68 -29.85
C GLN A 3 11.48 8.40 -28.65
N LYS A 4 12.47 9.24 -28.97
CA LYS A 4 13.07 10.24 -28.09
C LYS A 4 11.96 11.17 -27.60
N LYS A 5 11.66 11.16 -26.30
CA LYS A 5 10.78 12.18 -25.70
C LYS A 5 11.59 13.47 -25.57
N GLN A 6 11.23 14.44 -26.40
CA GLN A 6 11.74 15.81 -26.34
C GLN A 6 11.09 16.51 -25.14
N THR A 7 11.91 17.10 -24.27
CA THR A 7 11.47 18.05 -23.24
C THR A 7 11.47 19.45 -23.83
N PRO A 8 10.35 20.18 -23.88
CA PRO A 8 10.40 21.61 -24.14
C PRO A 8 10.74 22.36 -22.84
N GLY A 9 11.51 23.43 -23.03
CA GLY A 9 12.22 24.15 -21.98
C GLY A 9 11.38 25.12 -21.15
N ALA A 10 12.03 25.61 -20.11
CA ALA A 10 11.55 26.63 -19.20
C ALA A 10 11.22 27.93 -19.95
N LEU A 11 9.98 28.39 -19.82
CA LEU A 11 9.60 29.77 -20.07
C LEU A 11 9.08 30.35 -18.77
N ALA A 12 9.85 31.32 -18.27
CA ALA A 12 9.48 32.21 -17.19
C ALA A 12 8.25 33.03 -17.59
N GLY A 13 7.24 33.00 -16.73
CA GLY A 13 6.06 33.85 -16.84
C GLY A 13 5.41 33.92 -15.46
N ALA A 14 5.89 34.87 -14.63
CA ALA A 14 5.22 35.21 -13.39
C ALA A 14 3.92 35.94 -13.74
N THR A 15 2.81 35.19 -13.82
CA THR A 15 1.48 35.79 -13.75
C THR A 15 1.03 35.71 -12.30
N GLU A 16 0.72 36.86 -11.72
CA GLU A 16 0.08 36.99 -10.42
C GLU A 16 -1.33 36.40 -10.50
N GLY A 17 -1.41 35.07 -10.43
CA GLY A 17 -2.67 34.37 -10.29
C GLY A 17 -3.25 34.69 -8.92
N LYS A 18 -4.33 35.48 -8.90
CA LYS A 18 -5.24 35.55 -7.75
C LYS A 18 -5.64 34.13 -7.39
N TYR A 19 -5.05 33.58 -6.33
CA TYR A 19 -5.53 32.35 -5.74
C TYR A 19 -6.84 32.73 -5.03
N GLU A 20 -7.96 32.58 -5.72
CA GLU A 20 -9.26 32.67 -5.07
C GLU A 20 -9.42 31.40 -4.24
N SER A 21 -9.45 31.58 -2.91
CA SER A 21 -9.55 30.47 -1.97
C SER A 21 -10.89 29.77 -2.16
N VAL A 22 -10.90 28.69 -2.94
CA VAL A 22 -12.08 27.82 -3.07
C VAL A 22 -12.39 27.25 -1.69
N GLN A 23 -13.46 27.75 -1.07
CA GLN A 23 -13.97 27.19 0.17
C GLN A 23 -14.52 25.80 -0.12
N LEU A 24 -13.69 24.80 0.22
CA LEU A 24 -14.08 23.39 0.17
C LEU A 24 -15.31 23.18 1.08
N PRO A 25 -16.31 22.42 0.62
CA PRO A 25 -17.50 22.15 1.41
C PRO A 25 -17.11 21.51 2.75
N LYS A 26 -17.53 22.15 3.85
CA LYS A 26 -17.39 21.60 5.21
C LYS A 26 -18.26 20.35 5.31
N LYS A 27 -17.64 19.19 5.20
CA LYS A 27 -18.29 17.89 5.39
C LYS A 27 -18.72 17.75 6.85
N ASN A 28 -19.98 18.09 7.10
CA ASN A 28 -20.67 17.85 8.36
C ASN A 28 -21.12 16.38 8.44
N SER A 29 -20.41 15.59 9.25
CA SER A 29 -20.93 14.51 10.09
C SER A 29 -19.74 13.67 10.57
N ALA A 30 -19.42 13.80 11.86
CA ALA A 30 -18.52 12.86 12.51
C ALA A 30 -19.28 11.54 12.73
N SER A 31 -19.50 10.79 11.64
CA SER A 31 -19.99 9.42 11.73
C SER A 31 -19.00 8.59 12.55
N ALA A 32 -19.53 7.73 13.41
CA ALA A 32 -18.71 6.86 14.26
C ALA A 32 -17.65 6.12 13.40
N PRO A 33 -16.41 5.98 13.90
CA PRO A 33 -15.35 5.38 13.13
C PRO A 33 -15.71 3.94 12.78
N THR A 34 -15.54 3.58 11.51
CA THR A 34 -15.77 2.19 11.08
C THR A 34 -14.78 1.26 11.75
N ARG A 35 -15.11 -0.05 11.84
CA ARG A 35 -14.21 -1.06 12.39
C ARG A 35 -12.82 -1.03 11.73
N GLN A 36 -12.77 -0.80 10.42
CA GLN A 36 -11.52 -0.67 9.66
C GLN A 36 -10.75 0.61 10.01
N GLN A 37 -11.44 1.72 10.30
CA GLN A 37 -10.78 2.94 10.77
C GLN A 37 -10.20 2.74 12.18
N LYS A 38 -10.93 2.06 13.07
CA LYS A 38 -10.46 1.74 14.42
C LYS A 38 -9.21 0.84 14.37
N TRP A 39 -9.26 -0.26 13.62
CA TRP A 39 -8.12 -1.18 13.47
C TRP A 39 -6.87 -0.47 12.94
N ARG A 40 -7.01 0.43 11.94
CA ARG A 40 -5.88 1.21 11.40
C ARG A 40 -5.25 2.14 12.44
N ARG A 41 -6.07 2.72 13.33
CA ARG A 41 -5.58 3.57 14.43
C ARG A 41 -4.87 2.75 15.51
N GLU A 42 -5.38 1.56 15.81
CA GLU A 42 -4.82 0.66 16.82
C GLU A 42 -3.57 -0.07 16.31
N ASN A 43 -3.41 -0.26 15.00
CA ASN A 43 -2.32 -1.04 14.39
C ASN A 43 -1.56 -0.22 13.32
N PRO A 44 -0.94 0.91 13.69
CA PRO A 44 -0.27 1.79 12.73
C PRO A 44 0.89 1.10 11.99
N LYS A 45 1.67 0.27 12.69
CA LYS A 45 2.80 -0.48 12.09
C LYS A 45 2.32 -1.49 11.04
N ARG A 46 1.35 -2.34 11.39
CA ARG A 46 0.79 -3.34 10.46
C ARG A 46 0.17 -2.67 9.24
N TYR A 47 -0.55 -1.57 9.45
CA TYR A 47 -1.14 -0.79 8.36
C TYR A 47 -0.07 -0.17 7.45
N ALA A 48 0.99 0.42 8.01
CA ALA A 48 2.10 0.98 7.23
C ALA A 48 2.80 -0.10 6.38
N ALA A 49 3.02 -1.29 6.95
CA ALA A 49 3.64 -2.39 6.22
C ALA A 49 2.80 -2.83 5.00
N HIS A 50 1.48 -2.96 5.18
CA HIS A 50 0.58 -3.28 4.07
C HIS A 50 0.56 -2.17 3.00
N LEU A 51 0.55 -0.90 3.39
CA LEU A 51 0.62 0.22 2.44
C LEU A 51 1.93 0.23 1.65
N ALA A 52 3.06 -0.06 2.32
CA ALA A 52 4.36 -0.13 1.69
C ALA A 52 4.41 -1.25 0.63
N VAL A 53 3.90 -2.45 0.94
CA VAL A 53 3.77 -3.54 -0.04
C VAL A 53 2.90 -3.12 -1.21
N GLN A 54 1.70 -2.58 -0.96
CA GLN A 54 0.80 -2.14 -2.03
C GLN A 54 1.43 -1.08 -2.94
N THR A 55 2.17 -0.15 -2.35
CA THR A 55 2.87 0.90 -3.10
C THR A 55 4.01 0.31 -3.91
N ALA A 56 4.80 -0.60 -3.33
CA ALA A 56 5.88 -1.27 -4.03
C ALA A 56 5.39 -2.14 -5.19
N LEU A 57 4.25 -2.83 -5.03
CA LEU A 57 3.58 -3.55 -6.12
C LEU A 57 3.13 -2.61 -7.23
N ARG A 58 2.55 -1.45 -6.88
CA ARG A 58 2.08 -0.45 -7.86
C ARG A 58 3.24 0.18 -8.62
N LEU A 59 4.34 0.46 -7.93
CA LEU A 59 5.55 1.04 -8.52
C LEU A 59 6.38 0.01 -9.29
N GLY A 60 6.05 -1.29 -9.20
CA GLY A 60 6.86 -2.36 -9.81
C GLY A 60 8.19 -2.61 -9.10
N ILE A 61 8.39 -2.06 -7.90
CA ILE A 61 9.58 -2.30 -7.07
C ILE A 61 9.52 -3.71 -6.48
N LEU A 62 8.31 -4.16 -6.15
CA LEU A 62 8.05 -5.50 -5.65
C LEU A 62 7.20 -6.26 -6.66
N GLU A 63 7.61 -7.47 -6.99
CA GLU A 63 6.84 -8.37 -7.84
C GLU A 63 6.02 -9.34 -6.99
N LYS A 64 4.73 -9.45 -7.33
CA LYS A 64 3.84 -10.42 -6.70
C LYS A 64 4.17 -11.81 -7.22
N LYS A 65 4.70 -12.69 -6.36
CA LYS A 65 5.00 -14.08 -6.72
C LYS A 65 3.80 -15.00 -6.47
N SER A 66 3.89 -16.22 -6.98
CA SER A 66 2.96 -17.30 -6.65
C SER A 66 3.24 -17.86 -5.25
N CYS A 67 2.33 -18.70 -4.75
CA CYS A 67 2.50 -19.31 -3.43
C CYS A 67 3.76 -20.19 -3.42
N GLU A 68 4.66 -19.98 -2.45
CA GLU A 68 5.91 -20.77 -2.38
C GLU A 68 5.67 -22.28 -2.18
N VAL A 69 4.53 -22.66 -1.57
CA VAL A 69 4.22 -24.06 -1.25
C VAL A 69 3.48 -24.76 -2.40
N CYS A 70 2.57 -24.07 -3.11
CA CYS A 70 1.70 -24.73 -4.11
C CYS A 70 1.56 -24.00 -5.45
N GLY A 71 2.25 -22.89 -5.66
CA GLY A 71 2.24 -22.16 -6.93
C GLY A 71 0.93 -21.45 -7.28
N LYS A 72 -0.08 -21.40 -6.39
CA LYS A 72 -1.31 -20.63 -6.63
C LYS A 72 -1.00 -19.15 -6.85
N THR A 73 -1.70 -18.53 -7.80
CA THR A 73 -1.59 -17.09 -8.12
C THR A 73 -2.34 -16.19 -7.13
N LYS A 74 -3.39 -16.72 -6.50
CA LYS A 74 -4.12 -16.05 -5.41
C LYS A 74 -3.32 -16.17 -4.11
N VAL A 75 -2.48 -15.19 -3.87
CA VAL A 75 -1.64 -15.07 -2.68
C VAL A 75 -1.88 -13.77 -1.93
N ASP A 76 -1.60 -13.86 -0.63
CA ASP A 76 -1.50 -12.78 0.33
C ASP A 76 -0.02 -12.62 0.74
N ALA A 77 0.36 -11.40 1.12
CA ALA A 77 1.68 -11.11 1.65
C ALA A 77 1.71 -11.45 3.15
N HIS A 78 2.47 -12.48 3.51
CA HIS A 78 2.75 -12.81 4.90
C HIS A 78 3.93 -11.98 5.40
N HIS A 79 3.74 -11.28 6.51
CA HIS A 79 4.77 -10.50 7.18
C HIS A 79 5.22 -11.26 8.43
N ARG A 80 6.51 -11.63 8.50
CA ARG A 80 7.11 -12.19 9.72
C ARG A 80 7.52 -11.09 10.68
N ASP A 81 8.09 -10.01 10.13
CA ASP A 81 8.50 -8.81 10.87
C ASP A 81 7.87 -7.57 10.23
N TYR A 82 6.96 -6.90 10.94
CA TYR A 82 6.32 -5.68 10.45
C TYR A 82 7.27 -4.48 10.32
N ASP A 83 8.44 -4.53 10.95
CA ASP A 83 9.49 -3.50 10.80
C ASP A 83 10.22 -3.63 9.44
N ARG A 84 10.06 -4.74 8.71
CA ARG A 84 10.62 -4.96 7.36
C ARG A 84 9.48 -5.14 6.34
N PRO A 85 8.87 -4.06 5.85
CA PRO A 85 7.65 -4.14 5.06
C PRO A 85 7.80 -4.85 3.71
N TYR A 86 9.01 -4.87 3.13
CA TYR A 86 9.28 -5.53 1.85
C TYR A 86 9.72 -6.99 2.00
N ALA A 87 10.04 -7.43 3.22
CA ALA A 87 10.41 -8.81 3.51
C ALA A 87 9.14 -9.64 3.72
N VAL A 88 8.43 -9.90 2.62
CA VAL A 88 7.17 -10.65 2.62
C VAL A 88 7.29 -11.96 1.89
N THR A 89 6.62 -12.98 2.42
CA THR A 89 6.48 -14.27 1.76
C THR A 89 5.10 -14.36 1.11
N TRP A 90 5.07 -14.81 -0.14
CA TRP A 90 3.82 -14.96 -0.88
C TRP A 90 3.19 -16.31 -0.60
N LEU A 91 2.06 -16.32 0.09
CA LEU A 91 1.36 -17.55 0.46
C LEU A 91 -0.11 -17.47 0.08
N CYS A 92 -0.67 -18.58 -0.42
CA CYS A 92 -2.11 -18.66 -0.59
C CYS A 92 -2.79 -18.68 0.79
N ARG A 93 -4.06 -18.24 0.88
CA ARG A 93 -4.82 -18.19 2.13
C ARG A 93 -4.74 -19.47 2.97
N ALA A 94 -4.78 -20.64 2.33
CA ALA A 94 -4.70 -21.93 3.04
C ALA A 94 -3.35 -22.10 3.74
N HIS A 95 -2.24 -21.87 3.04
CA HIS A 95 -0.89 -21.96 3.62
C HIS A 95 -0.59 -20.81 4.57
N HIS A 96 -1.14 -19.62 4.33
CA HIS A 96 -1.00 -18.50 5.24
C HIS A 96 -1.64 -18.80 6.61
N VAL A 97 -2.87 -19.33 6.62
CA VAL A 97 -3.54 -19.74 7.86
C VAL A 97 -2.87 -20.96 8.49
N ALA A 98 -2.41 -21.91 7.69
CA ALA A 98 -1.67 -23.06 8.20
C ALA A 98 -0.38 -22.64 8.92
N LEU A 99 0.35 -21.68 8.33
CA LEU A 99 1.58 -21.13 8.93
C LEU A 99 1.30 -20.46 10.27
N HIS A 100 0.27 -19.61 10.35
CA HIS A 100 -0.16 -18.97 11.60
C HIS A 100 -0.63 -19.98 12.67
N ARG A 101 -1.15 -21.14 12.25
CA ARG A 101 -1.54 -22.21 13.18
C ARG A 101 -0.35 -23.04 13.65
N SER A 102 0.64 -23.26 12.79
CA SER A 102 1.85 -24.03 13.14
C SER A 102 2.84 -23.21 13.95
N GLU A 103 3.02 -21.93 13.61
CA GLU A 103 3.79 -20.98 14.39
C GLU A 103 2.83 -20.31 15.37
N ALA A 104 2.48 -21.02 16.45
CA ALA A 104 1.61 -20.53 17.51
C ALA A 104 2.20 -19.27 18.18
N GLY A 105 2.00 -18.07 17.59
CA GLY A 105 2.28 -16.81 18.28
C GLY A 105 2.95 -15.66 17.51
N CYS A 106 3.05 -15.69 16.17
CA CYS A 106 3.49 -14.49 15.43
C CYS A 106 2.29 -13.75 14.83
N GLU A 107 1.80 -12.72 15.52
CA GLU A 107 0.77 -11.78 15.03
C GLU A 107 1.29 -10.33 14.94
#